data_AF-A0A2E5HCP9-F1
#
_entry.id   AF-A0A2E5HCP9-F1
#
_cell.length_a   1.000
_cell.length_b   1.000
_cell.length_c   1.000
_cell.angle_alpha   90.00
_cell.angle_beta   90.00
_cell.angle_gamma   90.00
#
_symmetry.space_group_name_H-M   'P 1'
#
loop_
_entity.id
_entity.type
_entity.pdbx_description
1 polymer ?
#
loop_
_entity_poly.entity_id
_entity_poly.type
_entity_poly.pdbx_seq_one_letter_code
_entity_poly.pdbx_strand_id
1 'polypeptide(L)'
;MVGSRKLSNDEVEALLGGLEGEDEQAVAKQFDPNEVREFKFGTEDLSLLGDYYALRMINEKICRFTRSVFLPMLRIMPRISSFPPEVKSFDEYVESCDSFISVTNNRIEELRGN
;
A
#
# COMPACT_ATOMS: atom_id res chain seq x y z
N MET A 1 -20.78 23.32 15.26
CA MET A 1 -20.04 24.58 15.43
C MET A 1 -18.57 24.26 15.26
N VAL A 2 -17.95 24.68 14.15
CA VAL A 2 -16.52 24.44 13.92
C VAL A 2 -15.76 25.45 14.79
N GLY A 3 -15.01 24.95 15.78
CA GLY A 3 -14.25 25.78 16.71
C GLY A 3 -13.11 26.50 15.97
N SER A 4 -12.98 27.79 16.23
CA SER A 4 -11.87 28.63 15.75
C SER A 4 -10.54 28.07 16.26
N ARG A 5 -9.84 27.32 15.41
CA ARG A 5 -8.45 26.92 15.66
C ARG A 5 -7.56 28.16 15.56
N LYS A 6 -6.74 28.42 16.58
CA LYS A 6 -5.70 29.44 16.51
C LYS A 6 -4.67 28.97 15.48
N LEU A 7 -4.41 29.80 14.47
CA LEU A 7 -3.41 29.54 13.44
C LEU A 7 -2.01 29.52 14.06
N SER A 8 -1.12 28.69 13.54
CA SER A 8 0.29 28.72 13.93
C SER A 8 0.96 30.00 13.40
N ASN A 9 2.11 30.38 13.95
CA ASN A 9 2.85 31.55 13.49
C ASN A 9 3.18 31.45 11.99
N ASP A 10 3.56 30.27 11.51
CA ASP A 10 3.84 30.02 10.08
C ASP A 10 2.58 30.20 9.20
N GLU A 11 1.41 29.78 9.68
CA GLU A 11 0.14 29.98 8.96
C GLU A 11 -0.26 31.45 8.93
N VAL A 12 0.01 32.20 10.01
CA VAL A 12 -0.26 33.64 10.08
C VAL A 12 0.70 34.43 9.16
N GLU A 13 1.97 34.06 9.13
CA GLU A 13 2.99 34.66 8.28
C GLU A 13 2.69 34.43 6.79
N ALA A 14 2.24 33.22 6.42
CA ALA A 14 1.81 32.91 5.06
C ALA A 14 0.60 33.74 4.60
N LEU A 15 -0.33 34.05 5.51
CA LEU A 15 -1.48 34.91 5.20
C LEU A 15 -1.11 36.39 5.12
N LEU A 16 -0.16 36.85 5.96
CA LEU A 16 0.37 38.22 5.90
C LEU A 16 1.19 38.46 4.63
N GLY A 17 2.01 37.49 4.22
CA GLY A 17 2.76 37.56 2.96
C GLY A 17 1.87 37.64 1.72
N GLY A 18 0.65 37.09 1.79
CA GLY A 18 -0.36 37.24 0.72
C GLY A 18 -1.06 38.60 0.69
N LEU A 19 -0.88 39.44 1.71
CA LEU A 19 -1.55 40.74 1.85
C LEU A 19 -0.62 41.92 1.51
N GLU A 20 0.70 41.72 1.58
CA GLU A 20 1.72 42.78 1.34
C GLU A 20 2.24 42.85 -0.11
N GLY A 21 1.77 42.00 -1.02
CA GLY A 21 2.23 41.95 -2.41
C GLY A 21 1.13 42.15 -3.44
N GLU A 22 0.74 43.40 -3.73
CA GLU A 22 -0.12 43.73 -4.88
C GLU A 22 0.63 43.85 -6.22
N ASP A 23 1.92 43.47 -6.30
CA ASP A 23 2.70 43.56 -7.56
C ASP A 23 3.70 42.42 -7.76
N GLU A 24 3.45 41.24 -7.20
CA GLU A 24 4.11 40.03 -7.72
C GLU A 24 3.16 39.33 -8.66
N GLN A 25 3.40 39.51 -9.96
CA GLN A 25 2.86 38.66 -11.01
C GLN A 25 2.97 37.23 -10.52
N ALA A 26 1.84 36.62 -10.16
CA ALA A 26 1.79 35.20 -9.87
C ALA A 26 2.35 34.51 -11.10
N VAL A 27 3.62 34.11 -11.03
CA VAL A 27 4.22 33.21 -11.98
C VAL A 27 3.44 31.93 -11.75
N ALA A 28 2.33 31.80 -12.47
CA ALA A 28 1.58 30.57 -12.58
C ALA A 28 2.64 29.53 -12.88
N LYS A 29 2.90 28.62 -11.93
CA LYS A 29 3.85 27.54 -12.14
C LYS A 29 3.44 26.91 -13.46
N GLN A 30 4.26 27.13 -14.48
CA GLN A 30 4.00 26.69 -15.82
C GLN A 30 4.15 25.17 -15.74
N PHE A 31 3.04 24.48 -15.45
CA PHE A 31 2.99 23.03 -15.45
C PHE A 31 3.45 22.60 -16.83
N ASP A 32 4.52 21.82 -16.87
CA ASP A 32 5.04 21.31 -18.12
C ASP A 32 3.95 20.38 -18.70
N PRO A 33 3.34 20.70 -19.85
CA PRO A 33 2.25 19.90 -20.40
C PRO A 33 2.68 18.47 -20.73
N ASN A 34 3.99 18.20 -20.78
CA ASN A 34 4.58 16.87 -20.94
C ASN A 34 4.69 16.06 -19.63
N GLU A 35 4.48 16.68 -18.46
CA GLU A 35 4.48 15.99 -17.16
C GLU A 35 3.14 15.27 -16.90
N VAL A 36 2.08 15.67 -17.62
CA VAL A 36 0.76 15.06 -17.51
C VAL A 36 0.68 13.85 -18.44
N ARG A 37 0.90 12.65 -17.88
CA ARG A 37 0.58 11.40 -18.60
C ARG A 37 -0.93 11.28 -18.79
N GLU A 38 -1.34 10.96 -20.01
CA GLU A 38 -2.71 10.54 -20.29
C GLU A 38 -3.05 9.30 -19.45
N PHE A 39 -3.95 9.46 -18.48
CA PHE A 39 -4.43 8.37 -17.64
C PHE A 39 -5.77 7.88 -18.19
N LYS A 40 -5.84 6.61 -18.62
CA LYS A 40 -7.08 5.98 -19.05
C LYS A 40 -7.70 5.23 -17.88
N PHE A 41 -8.88 5.69 -17.45
CA PHE A 41 -9.69 4.94 -16.50
C PHE A 41 -10.12 3.61 -17.12
N GLY A 42 -9.71 2.48 -16.51
CA GLY A 42 -10.05 1.12 -16.96
C GLY A 42 -8.89 0.33 -17.59
N THR A 43 -7.73 0.95 -17.84
CA THR A 43 -6.49 0.19 -18.00
C THR A 43 -5.95 -0.13 -16.60
N GLU A 44 -6.11 -1.36 -16.15
CA GLU A 44 -5.46 -1.87 -14.95
C GLU A 44 -3.94 -1.82 -15.15
N ASP A 45 -3.31 -0.70 -14.78
CA ASP A 45 -1.86 -0.61 -14.81
C ASP A 45 -1.30 -1.33 -13.58
N LEU A 46 -1.17 -2.66 -13.69
CA LEU A 46 -0.54 -3.51 -12.65
C LEU A 46 0.93 -3.13 -12.38
N SER A 47 1.55 -2.31 -13.25
CA SER A 47 2.92 -1.81 -13.10
C SER A 47 3.07 -0.87 -11.89
N LEU A 48 2.00 -0.17 -11.50
CA LEU A 48 2.00 0.77 -10.38
C LEU A 48 2.02 0.10 -9.00
N LEU A 49 1.85 -1.23 -8.93
CA LEU A 49 1.71 -1.94 -7.65
C LEU A 49 3.05 -2.36 -7.01
N GLY A 50 4.17 -2.19 -7.74
CA GLY A 50 5.52 -2.40 -7.23
C GLY A 50 5.73 -3.77 -6.57
N ASP A 51 6.67 -3.84 -5.61
CA ASP A 51 7.05 -5.08 -4.90
C ASP A 51 6.00 -5.55 -3.87
N TYR A 52 4.77 -5.03 -3.89
CA TYR A 52 3.73 -5.29 -2.89
C TYR A 52 4.27 -5.20 -1.45
N TYR A 53 5.05 -4.16 -1.16
CA TYR A 53 5.83 -4.03 0.07
C TYR A 53 4.97 -4.22 1.33
N ALA A 54 3.76 -3.66 1.35
CA ALA A 54 2.82 -3.81 2.46
C ALA A 54 2.44 -5.28 2.69
N LEU A 55 2.13 -6.02 1.62
CA LEU A 55 1.80 -7.44 1.70
C LEU A 55 2.99 -8.26 2.19
N ARG A 56 4.21 -7.94 1.72
CA ARG A 56 5.45 -8.56 2.19
C ARG A 56 5.65 -8.37 3.70
N MET A 57 5.43 -7.16 4.22
CA MET A 57 5.52 -6.86 5.65
C MET A 57 4.47 -7.60 6.48
N ILE A 58 3.23 -7.72 5.97
CA ILE A 58 2.17 -8.49 6.60
C ILE A 58 2.56 -9.98 6.67
N ASN A 59 3.02 -10.56 5.56
CA ASN A 59 3.46 -11.95 5.50
C ASN A 59 4.62 -12.23 6.46
N GLU A 60 5.62 -11.34 6.54
CA GLU A 60 6.73 -11.48 7.48
C GLU A 60 6.25 -11.48 8.94
N LYS A 61 5.29 -10.61 9.26
CA LYS A 61 4.67 -10.55 10.59
C LYS A 61 3.90 -11.83 10.91
N ILE A 62 3.13 -12.37 9.95
CA ILE A 62 2.43 -13.65 10.10
C ILE A 62 3.44 -14.77 10.35
N CYS A 63 4.51 -14.88 9.56
CA CYS A 63 5.55 -15.89 9.79
C CYS A 63 6.16 -15.81 11.19
N ARG A 64 6.38 -14.61 11.74
CA ARG A 64 6.85 -14.45 13.13
C ARG A 64 5.83 -14.99 14.14
N PHE A 65 4.56 -14.64 13.97
CA PHE A 65 3.48 -15.10 14.85
C PHE A 65 3.28 -16.62 14.78
N THR A 66 3.28 -17.19 13.58
CA THR A 66 3.07 -18.62 13.37
C THR A 66 4.15 -19.47 14.04
N ARG A 67 5.40 -18.99 14.08
CA ARG A 67 6.49 -19.70 14.78
C ARG A 67 6.21 -19.84 16.28
N SER A 68 5.74 -18.78 16.95
CA SER A 68 5.45 -18.85 18.39
C SER A 68 4.25 -19.72 18.70
N VAL A 69 3.25 -19.76 17.81
CA VAL A 69 2.07 -20.63 17.94
C VAL A 69 2.43 -22.11 17.85
N PHE A 70 3.30 -22.50 16.90
CA PHE A 70 3.64 -23.91 16.71
C PHE A 70 4.75 -24.44 17.62
N LEU A 71 5.61 -23.58 18.16
CA LEU A 71 6.70 -23.98 19.04
C LEU A 71 6.27 -24.93 20.18
N PRO A 72 5.20 -24.66 20.96
CA PRO A 72 4.76 -25.58 22.02
C PRO A 72 4.23 -26.93 21.49
N MET A 73 3.67 -26.96 20.28
CA MET A 73 3.11 -28.17 19.68
C MET A 73 4.20 -29.08 19.11
N LEU A 74 5.21 -28.49 18.45
CA LEU A 74 6.26 -29.24 17.74
C LEU A 74 7.46 -29.57 18.61
N ARG A 75 7.68 -28.85 19.72
CA ARG A 75 8.88 -28.94 20.60
C ARG A 75 10.21 -28.79 19.86
N ILE A 76 10.19 -28.27 18.64
CA ILE A 76 11.33 -27.97 17.78
C ILE A 76 11.09 -26.57 17.22
N MET A 77 12.16 -25.78 17.07
CA MET A 77 12.07 -24.44 16.48
C MET A 77 11.62 -24.52 15.01
N PRO A 78 10.42 -24.02 14.65
CA PRO A 78 9.94 -24.09 13.28
C PRO A 78 10.65 -23.07 12.39
N ARG A 79 11.17 -23.53 11.24
CA ARG A 79 11.80 -22.68 10.22
C ARG A 79 10.78 -22.26 9.17
N ILE A 80 10.03 -21.21 9.48
CA ILE A 80 9.04 -20.61 8.58
C ILE A 80 9.65 -19.35 7.98
N SER A 81 9.40 -19.02 6.71
CA SER A 81 9.82 -17.76 6.09
C SER A 81 8.84 -17.37 5.00
N SER A 82 8.69 -16.07 4.76
CA SER A 82 7.88 -15.55 3.66
C SER A 82 8.73 -15.37 2.41
N PHE A 83 8.21 -15.74 1.26
CA PHE A 83 8.78 -15.41 -0.03
C PHE A 83 8.21 -14.06 -0.54
N PRO A 84 8.87 -13.41 -1.50
CA PRO A 84 8.31 -12.25 -2.17
C PRO A 84 6.91 -12.57 -2.73
N PRO A 85 5.92 -11.69 -2.54
CA PRO A 85 4.61 -11.88 -3.14
C PRO A 85 4.71 -11.79 -4.67
N GLU A 86 4.00 -12.70 -5.34
CA GLU A 86 3.92 -12.79 -6.80
C GLU A 86 2.45 -12.81 -7.21
N VAL A 87 2.13 -12.20 -8.36
CA VAL A 87 0.80 -12.29 -8.96
C VAL A 87 0.82 -13.40 -9.99
N LYS A 88 -0.08 -14.37 -9.81
CA LYS A 88 -0.27 -15.51 -10.70
C LYS A 88 -1.74 -15.69 -11.01
N SER A 89 -2.04 -16.24 -12.18
CA SER A 89 -3.40 -16.65 -12.50
C SER A 89 -3.81 -17.85 -11.62
N PHE A 90 -5.11 -18.06 -11.44
CA PHE A 90 -5.60 -19.19 -10.65
C PHE A 90 -5.20 -20.54 -11.28
N ASP A 91 -5.26 -20.64 -12.61
CA ASP A 91 -4.89 -21.86 -13.33
C ASP A 91 -3.41 -22.20 -13.11
N GLU A 92 -2.51 -21.22 -13.22
CA GLU A 92 -1.08 -21.39 -12.93
C GLU A 92 -0.82 -21.83 -11.49
N TYR A 93 -1.56 -21.27 -10.52
CA TYR A 93 -1.46 -21.67 -9.12
C TYR A 93 -1.85 -23.15 -8.93
N VAL A 94 -2.94 -23.60 -9.55
CA VAL A 94 -3.42 -24.98 -9.46
C VAL A 94 -2.45 -25.96 -10.14
N GLU A 95 -1.89 -25.60 -11.30
CA GLU A 95 -0.88 -26.40 -12.00
C GLU A 95 0.39 -26.60 -11.15
N SER A 96 0.72 -25.64 -10.29
CA SER A 96 1.90 -25.74 -9.40
C SER A 96 1.70 -26.65 -8.18
N CYS A 97 0.46 -27.10 -7.92
CA CYS A 97 0.12 -27.89 -6.74
C CYS A 97 0.31 -29.40 -6.98
N ASP A 98 0.92 -30.09 -6.01
CA ASP A 98 1.05 -31.54 -6.03
C ASP A 98 -0.32 -32.25 -6.00
N SER A 99 -0.40 -33.45 -6.57
CA SER A 99 -1.64 -34.24 -6.61
C SER A 99 -2.18 -34.61 -5.22
N PHE A 100 -1.33 -34.61 -4.19
CA PHE A 100 -1.71 -34.86 -2.79
C PHE A 100 -1.30 -33.68 -1.91
N ILE A 101 -2.20 -32.71 -1.77
CA ILE A 101 -1.99 -31.52 -0.95
C ILE A 101 -3.16 -31.29 0.00
N SER A 102 -2.85 -30.79 1.21
CA SER A 102 -3.86 -30.32 2.14
C SER A 102 -4.31 -28.91 1.73
N VAL A 103 -5.47 -28.81 1.07
CA VAL A 103 -6.05 -27.54 0.63
C VAL A 103 -7.01 -26.99 1.69
N THR A 104 -6.81 -25.73 2.09
CA THR A 104 -7.70 -25.01 3.01
C THR A 104 -8.21 -23.74 2.35
N ASN A 105 -9.52 -23.60 2.21
CA ASN A 105 -10.16 -22.37 1.73
C ASN A 105 -10.56 -21.49 2.93
N ASN A 106 -10.10 -20.23 2.92
CA ASN A 106 -10.44 -19.25 3.95
C ASN A 106 -11.02 -18.01 3.28
N ARG A 107 -12.11 -17.49 3.83
CA ARG A 107 -12.75 -16.24 3.39
C ARG A 107 -12.31 -15.11 4.31
N ILE A 108 -11.78 -14.03 3.73
CA ILE A 108 -11.33 -12.83 4.45
C ILE A 108 -12.08 -11.65 3.85
N GLU A 109 -13.08 -11.14 4.56
CA GLU A 109 -13.95 -10.06 4.05
C GLU A 109 -13.21 -8.73 3.95
N GLU A 110 -12.26 -8.48 4.84
CA GLU A 110 -11.48 -7.25 4.91
C GLU A 110 -10.54 -7.07 3.71
N LEU A 111 -10.23 -8.16 2.99
CA LEU A 111 -9.42 -8.15 1.77
C LEU A 111 -10.28 -8.16 0.51
N ARG A 112 -11.61 -8.20 0.65
CA ARG A 112 -12.51 -8.11 -0.49
C ARG A 112 -12.55 -6.64 -0.93
N GLY A 113 -12.09 -6.38 -2.15
CA GLY A 113 -12.33 -5.09 -2.80
C GLY A 113 -13.84 -4.80 -2.84
N ASN A 114 -14.21 -3.52 -2.82
CA ASN A 114 -15.60 -3.09 -2.99
C ASN A 114 -16.09 -3.30 -4.42
#